data_AF-A0A9P9YWV8-F1
#
_entry.id   AF-A0A9P9YWV8-F1
#
_cell.length_a   1.000
_cell.length_b   1.000
_cell.length_c   1.000
_cell.angle_alpha   90.00
_cell.angle_beta   90.00
_cell.angle_gamma   90.00
#
_symmetry.space_group_name_H-M   'P 1'
#
loop_
_entity.id
_entity.type
_entity.pdbx_description
1 polymer ?
#
loop_
_entity_poly.entity_id
_entity_poly.type
_entity_poly.pdbx_seq_one_letter_code
_entity_poly.pdbx_strand_id
1 'polypeptide(L)'
;MKAAAIIIAIILLLPASQQNSEVLELKVLSYNPTYEIWFFVPTGRPKYVTDNIKDAYWAALTKGGVCFTDVWFYCKTGLKIEE
;
A
#
# COMPACT_ATOMS: atom_id res chain seq x y z
N MET A 1 -8.96 42.11 49.20
CA MET A 1 -8.05 41.29 48.38
C MET A 1 -8.93 40.36 47.54
N LYS A 2 -9.08 40.65 46.23
CA LYS A 2 -9.92 39.84 45.33
C LYS A 2 -9.00 38.85 44.62
N ALA A 3 -9.11 37.56 44.93
CA ALA A 3 -8.37 36.52 44.24
C ALA A 3 -8.98 36.32 42.85
N ALA A 4 -8.22 36.63 41.80
CA ALA A 4 -8.57 36.25 40.43
C ALA A 4 -8.12 34.80 40.22
N ALA A 5 -9.08 33.90 40.04
CA ALA A 5 -8.82 32.49 39.76
C ALA A 5 -8.24 32.36 38.35
N ILE A 6 -7.01 31.85 38.24
CA ILE A 6 -6.35 31.54 36.97
C ILE A 6 -6.91 30.19 36.50
N ILE A 7 -7.76 30.19 35.48
CA ILE A 7 -8.20 28.96 34.81
C ILE A 7 -7.11 28.60 33.79
N ILE A 8 -6.28 27.63 34.15
CA ILE A 8 -5.31 27.03 33.24
C ILE A 8 -6.11 26.14 32.28
N ALA A 9 -6.25 26.57 31.02
CA ALA A 9 -6.82 25.74 29.97
C ALA A 9 -5.79 24.67 29.56
N ILE A 10 -5.94 23.46 30.07
CA ILE A 10 -5.17 22.29 29.64
C ILE A 10 -5.80 21.78 28.33
N ILE A 11 -5.43 22.43 27.23
CA ILE A 11 -5.66 21.92 25.88
C ILE A 11 -4.26 21.81 25.30
N LEU A 12 -3.69 20.59 25.24
CA LEU A 12 -2.55 20.18 24.38
C LEU A 12 -2.01 18.77 24.73
N LEU A 13 -2.80 17.92 25.40
CA LEU A 13 -2.48 16.50 25.58
C LEU A 13 -3.59 15.63 24.96
N LEU A 14 -3.99 15.95 23.74
CA LEU A 14 -4.47 14.89 22.88
C LEU A 14 -3.19 14.17 22.44
N PRO A 15 -2.93 12.90 22.84
CA PRO A 15 -2.02 12.10 22.06
C PRO A 15 -2.58 12.21 20.64
N ALA A 16 -1.78 12.72 19.71
CA ALA A 16 -2.07 12.54 18.30
C ALA A 16 -2.20 11.03 18.16
N SER A 17 -3.45 10.53 18.20
CA SER A 17 -3.70 9.13 17.97
C SER A 17 -3.08 8.94 16.61
N GLN A 18 -1.99 8.18 16.55
CA GLN A 18 -1.51 7.68 15.28
C GLN A 18 -2.72 6.91 14.77
N GLN A 19 -3.51 7.56 13.91
CA GLN A 19 -4.46 6.89 13.07
C GLN A 19 -3.55 6.08 12.17
N ASN A 20 -3.14 4.92 12.68
CA ASN A 20 -2.69 3.80 11.90
C ASN A 20 -3.94 3.32 11.17
N SER A 21 -4.48 4.18 10.30
CA SER A 21 -5.21 3.72 9.16
C SER A 21 -4.21 2.80 8.50
N GLU A 22 -4.43 1.50 8.60
CA GLU A 22 -3.83 0.53 7.69
C GLU A 22 -4.29 0.96 6.29
N VAL A 23 -3.65 1.99 5.75
CA VAL A 23 -3.81 2.42 4.38
C VAL A 23 -3.25 1.25 3.62
N LEU A 24 -4.14 0.44 3.04
CA LEU A 24 -3.79 -0.66 2.14
C LEU A 24 -2.77 -0.13 1.15
N GLU A 25 -1.50 -0.47 1.39
CA GLU A 25 -0.40 0.05 0.61
C GLU A 25 -0.54 -0.53 -0.79
N LEU A 26 -0.78 0.35 -1.77
CA LEU A 26 -0.81 -0.04 -3.17
C LEU A 26 0.59 -0.45 -3.60
N LYS A 27 0.77 -1.74 -3.87
CA LYS A 27 2.03 -2.34 -4.32
C LYS A 27 1.95 -2.63 -5.81
N VAL A 28 2.98 -2.26 -6.56
CA VAL A 28 3.09 -2.59 -7.99
C VAL A 28 4.02 -3.79 -8.14
N LEU A 29 3.56 -4.83 -8.83
CA LEU A 29 4.38 -6.00 -9.15
C LEU A 29 5.48 -5.63 -10.14
N SER A 30 6.68 -6.14 -9.91
CA SER A 30 7.81 -5.98 -10.81
C SER A 30 8.66 -7.25 -10.84
N TYR A 31 9.39 -7.43 -11.94
CA TYR A 31 10.26 -8.58 -12.17
C TYR A 31 11.68 -8.11 -12.49
N ASN A 32 12.67 -8.67 -11.80
CA ASN A 32 14.07 -8.47 -12.11
C ASN A 32 14.59 -9.69 -12.90
N PRO A 33 14.90 -9.55 -14.20
CA PRO A 33 15.32 -10.68 -15.03
C PRO A 33 16.74 -11.17 -14.75
N THR A 34 17.59 -10.37 -14.10
CA THR A 34 18.96 -10.79 -13.78
C THR A 34 18.99 -11.82 -12.66
N TYR A 35 18.09 -11.68 -11.69
CA TYR A 35 18.02 -12.57 -10.52
C TYR A 35 16.77 -13.47 -10.54
N GLU A 36 15.95 -13.33 -11.57
CA GLU A 36 14.68 -14.05 -11.73
C GLU A 36 13.74 -13.91 -10.51
N ILE A 37 13.70 -12.71 -9.93
CA ILE A 37 12.90 -12.44 -8.72
C ILE A 37 11.71 -11.53 -9.00
N TRP A 38 10.59 -11.86 -8.36
CA TRP A 38 9.42 -10.99 -8.23
C TRP A 38 9.55 -10.12 -6.99
N PHE A 39 9.14 -8.86 -7.10
CA PHE A 39 9.16 -7.91 -6.00
C PHE A 39 8.04 -6.87 -6.16
N PHE A 40 7.77 -6.15 -5.08
CA PHE A 40 6.84 -5.02 -5.07
C PHE A 40 7.59 -3.70 -5.03
N VAL A 41 7.05 -2.72 -5.74
CA VAL A 41 7.41 -1.30 -5.64
C VAL A 41 6.30 -0.59 -4.87
N PRO A 42 6.61 0.27 -3.88
CA PRO A 42 7.96 0.70 -3.48
C PRO A 42 8.72 -0.33 -2.64
N THR A 43 8.03 -1.20 -1.89
CA THR A 43 8.71 -2.16 -1.00
C THR A 43 8.02 -3.53 -0.94
N GLY A 44 8.80 -4.54 -0.58
CA GLY A 44 8.32 -5.89 -0.28
C GLY A 44 8.50 -6.90 -1.40
N ARG A 45 8.08 -8.13 -1.12
CA ARG A 45 8.12 -9.26 -2.05
C ARG A 45 6.86 -10.11 -1.87
N PRO A 46 6.20 -10.53 -2.96
CA PRO A 46 5.11 -11.49 -2.86
C PRO A 46 5.64 -12.85 -2.37
N LYS A 47 4.86 -13.54 -1.51
CA LYS A 47 5.19 -14.91 -1.09
C LYS A 47 5.24 -15.87 -2.28
N TYR A 48 4.30 -15.70 -3.21
CA TYR A 48 4.15 -16.48 -4.42
C TYR A 48 3.47 -15.63 -5.48
N VAL A 49 3.76 -15.91 -6.75
CA VAL A 49 3.11 -15.30 -7.92
C VAL A 49 2.66 -16.46 -8.80
N THR A 50 1.34 -16.64 -8.96
CA THR A 50 0.78 -17.72 -9.79
C THR A 50 1.10 -17.47 -11.26
N ASP A 51 1.02 -18.51 -12.09
CA ASP A 51 1.30 -18.35 -13.52
C ASP A 51 0.32 -17.37 -14.20
N ASN A 52 -0.95 -17.35 -13.77
CA ASN A 52 -1.91 -16.38 -14.29
C ASN A 52 -1.54 -14.92 -13.95
N ILE A 53 -1.00 -14.68 -12.75
CA ILE A 53 -0.50 -13.34 -12.39
C ILE A 53 0.75 -12.97 -13.20
N LYS A 54 1.65 -13.93 -13.48
CA LYS A 54 2.81 -13.70 -14.37
C LYS A 54 2.37 -13.35 -15.78
N ASP A 55 1.41 -14.09 -16.34
CA ASP A 55 0.87 -13.86 -17.67
C ASP A 55 0.18 -12.48 -17.74
N ALA A 56 -0.60 -12.12 -16.72
CA ALA A 56 -1.20 -10.80 -16.61
C ALA A 56 -0.15 -9.69 -16.53
N TYR A 57 0.94 -9.90 -15.79
CA TYR A 57 2.07 -8.96 -15.72
C TYR A 57 2.68 -8.72 -17.10
N TRP A 58 3.01 -9.78 -17.83
CA TRP A 58 3.60 -9.66 -19.16
C TRP A 58 2.64 -9.01 -20.16
N ALA A 59 1.33 -9.33 -20.09
CA ALA A 59 0.31 -8.72 -20.93
C ALA A 59 0.06 -7.23 -20.63
N ALA A 60 0.36 -6.79 -19.40
CA ALA A 60 0.14 -5.44 -18.90
C ALA A 60 1.41 -4.59 -18.78
N LEU A 61 2.58 -5.12 -19.16
CA LEU A 61 3.90 -4.49 -18.94
C LEU A 61 3.97 -3.04 -19.46
N THR A 62 3.39 -2.76 -20.63
CA THR A 62 3.32 -1.42 -21.24
C THR A 62 1.98 -0.71 -21.02
N LYS A 63 1.07 -1.32 -20.27
CA LYS A 63 -0.33 -0.88 -20.08
C LYS A 63 -0.64 -0.44 -18.65
N GLY A 64 0.38 -0.34 -17.79
CA GLY A 64 0.27 0.12 -16.40
C GLY A 64 0.64 -0.93 -15.35
N GLY A 65 0.85 -2.19 -15.74
CA GLY A 65 1.28 -3.25 -14.84
C GLY A 65 0.17 -3.86 -13.97
N VAL A 66 0.61 -4.69 -13.02
CA VAL A 66 -0.23 -5.43 -12.08
C VAL A 66 0.03 -4.92 -10.67
N CYS A 67 -1.04 -4.68 -9.92
CA CYS A 67 -1.03 -4.12 -8.58
C CYS A 67 -1.58 -5.12 -7.55
N PHE A 68 -1.22 -4.90 -6.29
CA PHE A 68 -1.63 -5.71 -5.15
C PHE A 68 -1.91 -4.82 -3.93
N THR A 69 -2.99 -5.13 -3.21
CA THR A 69 -3.27 -4.62 -1.86
C THR A 69 -3.53 -5.81 -0.95
N ASP A 70 -4.64 -6.52 -1.20
CA ASP A 70 -4.98 -7.87 -0.72
C ASP A 70 -5.33 -8.82 -1.86
N VAL A 71 -5.65 -8.27 -3.03
CA VAL A 71 -6.00 -8.97 -4.26
C VAL A 71 -5.17 -8.44 -5.42
N TRP A 72 -4.97 -9.25 -6.45
CA TRP A 72 -4.34 -8.82 -7.68
C TRP A 72 -5.32 -8.10 -8.61
N PHE A 73 -4.86 -7.02 -9.22
CA PHE A 73 -5.65 -6.28 -10.21
C PHE A 73 -4.75 -5.53 -11.20
N TYR A 74 -5.29 -5.18 -12.36
CA TYR A 74 -4.58 -4.31 -13.31
C TYR A 74 -4.53 -2.88 -12.77
N CYS A 75 -3.33 -2.31 -12.61
CA CYS A 75 -3.15 -1.00 -11.97
C CYS A 75 -3.95 0.12 -12.67
N LYS A 76 -4.05 0.05 -14.01
CA LYS A 76 -4.71 1.10 -14.81
C LYS A 76 -6.24 1.05 -14.75
N THR A 77 -6.82 -0.15 -14.65
CA THR A 77 -8.29 -0.32 -14.78
C THR A 77 -8.95 -0.68 -13.45
N GLY A 78 -8.20 -1.12 -12.45
CA GLY A 78 -8.74 -1.66 -11.20
C GLY A 78 -9.44 -3.01 -11.35
N LEU A 79 -9.43 -3.62 -12.54
CA LEU A 79 -10.07 -4.91 -12.77
C LEU A 79 -9.27 -6.01 -12.05
N LYS A 80 -9.97 -6.77 -11.20
CA LYS A 80 -9.43 -7.91 -10.47
C LYS A 80 -8.90 -8.97 -11.45
N ILE A 81 -7.79 -9.60 -11.08
CA ILE A 81 -7.21 -10.76 -11.76
C ILE A 81 -7.48 -11.97 -10.86
N GLU A 82 -8.02 -13.05 -11.43
CA GLU A 82 -8.16 -14.32 -10.72
C GLU A 82 -6.81 -15.00 -10.59
N GLU A 83 -6.56 -15.75 -9.52
CA GLU A 83 -5.26 -16.39 -9.28
C GLU A 83 -5.10 -17.75 -9.96
#